data_AF-A0A2E7R4D6-F1
#
_entry.id   AF-A0A2E7R4D6-F1
#
_cell.length_a   1.000
_cell.length_b   1.000
_cell.length_c   1.000
_cell.angle_alpha   90.00
_cell.angle_beta   90.00
_cell.angle_gamma   90.00
#
_symmetry.space_group_name_H-M   'P 1'
#
loop_
_entity.id
_entity.type
_entity.pdbx_description
1 polymer ?
#
loop_
_entity_poly.entity_id
_entity_poly.type
_entity_poly.pdbx_seq_one_letter_code
_entity_poly.pdbx_strand_id
1 'polypeptide(L)'
;MYYGWFIVIGLALVTFLDFGARASFGVYVHEWEKEFETSVGSISAAASIGLVIGGLSSPIYGGLIDRFGGRVVLLSGATLTGIGYILLSFIPSVLFLAVVWGCVIALATGGISVGMTTVTVARWFSRYRGMAMSFILSGAALGGLLL
;
A
#
# COMPACT_ATOMS: atom_id res chain seq x y z
N MET A 1 0.98 29.09 -0.25
CA MET A 1 0.23 27.90 -0.74
C MET A 1 0.86 26.66 -0.12
N TYR A 2 0.08 25.80 0.52
CA TYR A 2 0.59 24.74 1.40
C TYR A 2 1.14 23.54 0.62
N TYR A 3 2.45 23.28 0.75
CA TYR A 3 3.13 22.07 0.23
C TYR A 3 2.50 20.76 0.71
N GLY A 4 1.74 20.80 1.81
CA GLY A 4 1.06 19.64 2.38
C GLY A 4 -0.01 19.02 1.49
N TRP A 5 -0.68 19.80 0.63
CA TRP A 5 -1.73 19.27 -0.25
C TRP A 5 -1.18 18.35 -1.35
N PHE A 6 0.03 18.62 -1.88
CA PHE A 6 0.67 17.73 -2.84
C PHE A 6 0.97 16.35 -2.23
N ILE A 7 1.37 16.32 -0.96
CA ILE A 7 1.61 15.06 -0.25
C ILE A 7 0.30 14.32 0.01
N VAL A 8 -0.78 15.03 0.37
CA VAL A 8 -2.12 14.44 0.55
C VAL A 8 -2.60 13.80 -0.76
N ILE A 9 -2.42 14.49 -1.90
CA ILE A 9 -2.78 13.96 -3.22
C ILE A 9 -1.93 12.72 -3.56
N GLY A 10 -0.62 12.77 -3.35
CA GLY A 10 0.26 11.63 -3.59
C GLY A 10 -0.11 10.41 -2.72
N LEU A 11 -0.41 10.63 -1.44
CA LEU A 11 -0.88 9.59 -0.54
C LEU A 11 -2.25 9.03 -0.98
N ALA A 12 -3.18 9.89 -1.39
CA ALA A 12 -4.48 9.47 -1.89
C ALA A 12 -4.38 8.62 -3.16
N LEU A 13 -3.44 8.95 -4.07
CA LEU A 13 -3.17 8.15 -5.26
C LEU A 13 -2.56 6.78 -4.91
N VAL A 14 -1.63 6.75 -3.96
CA VAL A 14 -1.03 5.47 -3.53
C VAL A 14 -2.06 4.60 -2.80
N THR A 15 -2.91 5.17 -1.94
CA THR A 15 -3.97 4.40 -1.28
C THR A 15 -5.04 3.94 -2.27
N PHE A 16 -5.34 4.75 -3.29
CA PHE A 16 -6.20 4.35 -4.42
C PHE A 16 -5.64 3.13 -5.16
N LEU A 17 -4.36 3.18 -5.55
CA LEU A 17 -3.71 2.06 -6.21
C LEU A 17 -3.63 0.83 -5.31
N ASP A 18 -3.33 1.02 -4.01
CA ASP A 18 -3.19 -0.10 -3.09
C ASP A 18 -4.48 -0.86 -2.85
N PHE A 19 -5.55 -0.13 -2.52
CA PHE A 19 -6.86 -0.75 -2.33
C PHE A 19 -7.45 -1.30 -3.62
N GLY A 20 -7.28 -0.58 -4.73
CA GLY A 20 -7.72 -1.04 -6.04
C GLY A 20 -7.04 -2.33 -6.45
N ALA A 21 -5.71 -2.38 -6.37
CA ALA A 21 -4.99 -3.59 -6.74
C ALA A 21 -5.32 -4.77 -5.82
N ARG A 22 -5.55 -4.54 -4.52
CA ARG A 22 -6.02 -5.59 -3.59
C ARG A 22 -7.40 -6.12 -3.97
N ALA A 23 -8.31 -5.25 -4.41
CA ALA A 23 -9.62 -5.66 -4.90
C ALA A 23 -9.49 -6.44 -6.22
N SER A 24 -8.69 -5.94 -7.18
CA SER A 24 -8.46 -6.63 -8.45
C SER A 24 -7.71 -7.95 -8.29
N PHE A 25 -6.87 -8.11 -7.26
CA PHE A 25 -6.11 -9.34 -7.00
C PHE A 25 -7.03 -10.56 -7.00
N GLY A 26 -8.21 -10.45 -6.35
CA GLY A 26 -9.22 -11.51 -6.31
C GLY A 26 -9.76 -11.93 -7.68
N VAL A 27 -9.82 -11.00 -8.63
CA VAL A 27 -10.26 -11.26 -10.02
C VAL A 27 -9.13 -11.93 -10.82
N TYR A 28 -7.89 -11.48 -10.64
CA TYR A 28 -6.73 -12.00 -11.36
C TYR A 28 -6.24 -13.36 -10.88
N VAL A 29 -6.61 -13.81 -9.67
CA VAL A 29 -6.16 -15.12 -9.14
C VAL A 29 -6.43 -16.26 -10.12
N HIS A 30 -7.61 -16.30 -10.74
CA HIS A 30 -7.99 -17.39 -11.64
C HIS A 30 -7.37 -17.27 -13.03
N GLU A 31 -7.09 -16.05 -13.50
CA GLU A 31 -6.32 -15.81 -14.72
C GLU A 31 -4.87 -16.27 -14.54
N TRP A 32 -4.24 -15.92 -13.42
CA TRP A 32 -2.87 -16.37 -13.08
C TRP A 32 -2.78 -17.87 -12.82
N GLU A 33 -3.82 -18.49 -12.28
CA GLU A 33 -3.89 -19.95 -12.15
C GLU A 33 -3.72 -20.64 -13.52
N LYS A 34 -4.42 -20.13 -14.54
CA LYS A 34 -4.36 -20.65 -15.92
C LYS A 34 -3.05 -20.30 -16.62
N GLU A 35 -2.58 -19.07 -16.47
CA GLU A 35 -1.40 -18.58 -17.19
C GLU A 35 -0.10 -19.17 -16.67
N PHE A 36 -0.01 -19.42 -15.36
CA PHE A 36 1.20 -19.95 -14.74
C PHE A 36 1.11 -21.44 -14.39
N GLU A 37 0.04 -22.13 -14.80
CA GLU A 37 -0.22 -23.55 -14.51
C GLU A 37 -0.03 -23.90 -13.02
N THR A 38 -0.38 -22.98 -12.12
CA THR A 38 -0.20 -23.13 -10.67
C THR A 38 -1.54 -23.40 -9.98
N SER A 39 -1.50 -23.81 -8.70
CA SER A 39 -2.71 -23.86 -7.86
C SER A 39 -3.01 -22.51 -7.20
N VAL A 40 -4.30 -22.18 -7.06
CA VAL A 40 -4.80 -21.10 -6.19
C VAL A 40 -4.21 -21.16 -4.78
N GLY A 41 -3.92 -22.36 -4.27
CA GLY A 41 -3.31 -22.56 -2.96
C GLY A 41 -1.94 -21.90 -2.84
N SER A 42 -1.11 -21.98 -3.87
CA SER A 42 0.23 -21.35 -3.90
C SER A 42 0.14 -19.83 -3.95
N ILE A 43 -0.80 -19.29 -4.74
CA ILE A 43 -1.06 -17.84 -4.82
C ILE A 43 -1.60 -17.31 -3.48
N SER A 44 -2.50 -18.06 -2.83
CA SER A 44 -3.06 -17.71 -1.53
C SER A 44 -2.02 -17.81 -0.41
N ALA A 45 -1.12 -18.78 -0.46
CA ALA A 45 -0.01 -18.90 0.46
C ALA A 45 0.94 -17.68 0.35
N ALA A 46 1.21 -17.23 -0.87
CA ALA A 46 1.97 -16.01 -1.11
C ALA A 46 1.29 -14.75 -0.55
N ALA A 47 -0.02 -14.59 -0.78
CA ALA A 47 -0.79 -13.50 -0.20
C ALA A 47 -0.77 -13.55 1.35
N SER A 48 -0.82 -14.75 1.93
CA SER A 48 -0.77 -14.96 3.38
C SER A 48 0.58 -14.54 3.98
N ILE A 49 1.69 -14.86 3.31
CA ILE A 49 3.02 -14.35 3.69
C ILE A 49 3.02 -12.82 3.68
N GLY A 50 2.34 -12.20 2.70
CA GLY A 50 2.12 -10.76 2.66
C GLY A 50 1.42 -10.19 3.88
N LEU A 51 0.37 -10.85 4.37
CA LEU A 51 -0.30 -10.41 5.58
C LEU A 51 0.60 -10.49 6.81
N VAL A 52 1.40 -11.57 6.93
CA VAL A 52 2.33 -11.74 8.05
C VAL A 52 3.42 -10.67 8.01
N ILE A 53 4.02 -10.43 6.84
CA ILE A 53 5.08 -9.43 6.66
C ILE A 53 4.53 -8.01 6.85
N GLY A 54 3.36 -7.71 6.30
CA GLY A 54 2.67 -6.44 6.52
C GLY A 54 2.37 -6.20 8.00
N GLY A 55 1.91 -7.23 8.71
CA GLY A 55 1.69 -7.18 10.16
C GLY A 55 2.99 -6.94 10.95
N LEU A 56 4.05 -7.69 10.66
CA LEU A 56 5.37 -7.52 11.30
C LEU A 56 6.02 -6.18 10.97
N SER A 57 5.70 -5.59 9.82
CA SER A 57 6.26 -4.30 9.43
C SER A 57 5.68 -3.13 10.22
N SER A 58 4.45 -3.25 10.76
CA SER A 58 3.80 -2.19 11.54
C SER A 58 4.64 -1.68 12.73
N PRO A 59 5.21 -2.52 13.62
CA PRO A 59 6.08 -2.05 14.70
C PRO A 59 7.42 -1.47 14.19
N ILE A 60 7.96 -1.97 13.07
CA ILE A 60 9.18 -1.44 12.45
C ILE A 60 8.96 0.00 11.99
N TYR A 61 7.84 0.25 11.30
CA TYR A 61 7.45 1.60 10.91
C TYR A 61 7.11 2.48 12.11
N GLY A 62 6.59 1.92 13.20
CA GLY A 62 6.42 2.59 14.49
C GLY A 62 7.70 3.27 14.95
N GLY A 63 8.76 2.47 15.11
CA GLY A 63 10.07 2.97 15.51
C GLY A 63 10.68 3.94 14.49
N LEU A 64 10.48 3.71 13.18
CA LEU A 64 10.96 4.62 12.15
C LEU A 64 10.26 5.99 12.19
N ILE A 65 8.95 6.03 12.44
CA ILE A 65 8.20 7.29 12.55
C ILE A 65 8.65 8.08 13.76
N ASP A 66 8.88 7.41 14.89
CA ASP A 66 9.34 8.05 16.11
C ASP A 66 10.76 8.64 15.94
N ARG A 67 11.59 8.02 15.10
CA ARG A 67 13.01 8.40 14.92
C ARG A 67 13.27 9.37 13.76
N PHE A 68 12.59 9.21 12.62
CA PHE A 68 12.79 9.99 11.39
C PHE A 68 11.63 10.96 11.09
N GLY A 69 10.56 10.88 11.87
CA GLY A 69 9.34 11.65 11.65
C GLY A 69 8.42 11.02 10.60
N GLY A 70 7.11 11.08 10.85
CA GLY A 70 6.10 10.43 10.00
C GLY A 70 6.11 10.89 8.54
N ARG A 71 6.59 12.11 8.25
CA ARG A 71 6.61 12.66 6.89
C ARG A 71 7.57 11.91 5.96
N VAL A 72 8.79 11.64 6.43
CA VAL A 72 9.81 10.96 5.60
C VAL A 72 9.40 9.51 5.38
N VAL A 73 8.87 8.87 6.42
CA VAL A 73 8.44 7.46 6.39
C VAL A 73 7.24 7.27 5.46
N LEU A 74 6.25 8.17 5.49
CA LEU A 74 5.11 8.11 4.58
C LEU A 74 5.52 8.31 3.13
N LEU A 75 6.45 9.24 2.86
CA LEU A 75 6.96 9.48 1.50
C LEU A 75 7.78 8.31 0.98
N SER A 76 8.66 7.73 1.81
CA SER A 76 9.44 6.55 1.41
C SER A 76 8.53 5.35 1.17
N GLY A 77 7.56 5.11 2.05
CA GLY A 77 6.55 4.07 1.87
C GLY A 77 5.75 4.27 0.58
N ALA A 78 5.23 5.47 0.34
CA ALA A 78 4.48 5.79 -0.87
C ALA A 78 5.27 5.55 -2.15
N THR A 79 6.54 5.95 -2.16
CA THR A 79 7.45 5.75 -3.31
C THR A 79 7.75 4.27 -3.51
N LEU A 80 7.99 3.53 -2.42
CA LEU A 80 8.26 2.09 -2.45
C LEU A 80 7.05 1.30 -2.95
N THR A 81 5.84 1.68 -2.55
CA THR A 81 4.59 1.09 -3.04
C THR A 81 4.42 1.32 -4.54
N GLY A 82 4.65 2.56 -5.02
CA GLY A 82 4.59 2.87 -6.44
C GLY A 82 5.58 2.06 -7.26
N ILE A 83 6.83 1.94 -6.78
CA ILE A 83 7.85 1.09 -7.40
C ILE A 83 7.42 -0.39 -7.39
N GLY A 84 6.87 -0.87 -6.28
CA GLY A 84 6.34 -2.24 -6.16
C GLY A 84 5.28 -2.55 -7.20
N TYR A 85 4.33 -1.63 -7.44
CA TYR A 85 3.31 -1.78 -8.48
C TYR A 85 3.89 -1.74 -9.90
N ILE A 86 4.90 -0.91 -10.16
CA ILE A 86 5.61 -0.93 -11.45
C ILE A 86 6.30 -2.28 -11.67
N LEU A 87 6.99 -2.82 -10.65
CA LEU A 87 7.59 -4.15 -10.73
C LEU A 87 6.55 -5.25 -10.96
N LEU A 88 5.36 -5.09 -10.36
CA LEU A 88 4.25 -6.00 -10.58
C LEU A 88 3.77 -6.00 -12.03
N SER A 89 3.89 -4.88 -12.75
CA SER A 89 3.56 -4.84 -14.18
C SER A 89 4.51 -5.67 -15.06
N PHE A 90 5.67 -6.08 -14.54
CA PHE A 90 6.68 -6.88 -15.24
C PHE A 90 6.76 -8.32 -14.72
N ILE A 91 5.70 -8.87 -14.11
CA ILE A 91 5.71 -10.23 -13.53
C ILE A 91 6.14 -11.26 -14.58
N PRO A 92 7.27 -11.97 -14.37
CA PRO A 92 7.69 -13.09 -15.20
C PRO A 92 7.26 -14.45 -14.64
N SER A 93 6.81 -14.54 -13.39
CA SER A 93 6.42 -15.80 -12.73
C SER A 93 5.58 -15.60 -11.45
N VAL A 94 4.85 -16.64 -11.02
CA VAL A 94 4.08 -16.67 -9.75
C VAL A 94 4.96 -16.43 -8.54
N LEU A 95 6.20 -16.92 -8.56
CA LEU A 95 7.15 -16.73 -7.47
C LEU A 95 7.56 -15.26 -7.36
N PHE A 96 7.71 -14.57 -8.49
CA PHE A 96 7.97 -13.14 -8.53
C PHE A 96 6.76 -12.35 -8.02
N LEU A 97 5.55 -12.74 -8.43
CA LEU A 97 4.31 -12.18 -7.91
C LEU A 97 4.22 -12.35 -6.39
N ALA A 98 4.54 -13.52 -5.88
CA ALA A 98 4.55 -13.81 -4.46
C ALA A 98 5.53 -12.92 -3.69
N VAL A 99 6.73 -12.70 -4.21
CA VAL A 99 7.74 -11.85 -3.58
C VAL A 99 7.39 -10.36 -3.69
N VAL A 100 6.96 -9.88 -4.85
CA VAL A 100 6.63 -8.46 -5.04
C VAL A 100 5.37 -8.11 -4.24
N TRP A 101 4.31 -8.90 -4.36
CA TRP A 101 3.06 -8.67 -3.64
C TRP A 101 3.20 -8.94 -2.14
N GLY A 102 3.77 -10.09 -1.78
CA GLY A 102 3.87 -10.56 -0.41
C GLY A 102 5.02 -9.95 0.39
N CYS A 103 6.11 -9.48 -0.23
CA CYS A 103 7.19 -8.83 0.50
C CYS A 103 7.22 -7.33 0.21
N VAL A 104 7.36 -6.93 -1.05
CA VAL A 104 7.65 -5.53 -1.38
C VAL A 104 6.45 -4.62 -1.09
N ILE A 105 5.27 -4.96 -1.63
CA ILE A 105 4.04 -4.18 -1.43
C ILE A 105 3.55 -4.31 0.01
N ALA A 106 3.60 -5.51 0.60
CA ALA A 106 3.25 -5.71 2.02
C ALA A 106 4.12 -4.91 2.99
N LEU A 107 5.45 -4.88 2.77
CA LEU A 107 6.35 -4.03 3.54
C LEU A 107 6.08 -2.56 3.30
N ALA A 108 5.83 -2.13 2.06
CA ALA A 108 5.59 -0.72 1.77
C ALA A 108 4.28 -0.22 2.42
N THR A 109 3.22 -1.04 2.37
CA THR A 109 1.89 -0.70 2.89
C THR A 109 1.83 -0.66 4.42
N GLY A 110 2.70 -1.40 5.12
CA GLY A 110 2.83 -1.27 6.57
C GLY A 110 3.16 0.14 7.05
N GLY A 111 3.99 0.86 6.28
CA GLY A 111 4.36 2.26 6.57
C GLY A 111 3.28 3.28 6.21
N ILE A 112 2.33 2.92 5.33
CA ILE A 112 1.19 3.76 4.90
C ILE A 112 -0.08 3.38 5.68
N SER A 113 0.03 2.52 6.69
CA SER A 113 -1.11 2.05 7.47
C SER A 113 -2.01 3.22 7.90
N VAL A 114 -3.33 2.99 7.84
CA VAL A 114 -4.34 4.04 8.02
C VAL A 114 -4.13 4.79 9.33
N GLY A 115 -3.70 4.09 10.40
CA GLY A 115 -3.36 4.68 11.70
C GLY A 115 -2.14 5.61 11.66
N MET A 116 -1.08 5.26 10.93
CA MET A 116 0.13 6.08 10.83
C MET A 116 -0.08 7.32 9.98
N THR A 117 -0.80 7.16 8.88
CA THR A 117 -1.15 8.25 7.98
C THR A 117 -2.05 9.26 8.68
N THR A 118 -3.05 8.79 9.44
CA THR A 118 -3.95 9.69 10.20
C THR A 118 -3.23 10.44 11.32
N VAL A 119 -2.37 9.79 12.11
CA VAL A 119 -1.61 10.45 13.19
C VAL A 119 -0.68 11.52 12.63
N THR A 120 0.02 11.21 11.52
CA THR A 120 0.96 12.16 10.91
C THR A 120 0.25 13.34 10.27
N VAL A 121 -0.84 13.10 9.50
CA VAL A 121 -1.63 14.16 8.86
C VAL A 121 -2.32 15.03 9.91
N ALA A 122 -2.82 14.44 11.01
CA ALA A 122 -3.43 15.19 12.11
C ALA A 122 -2.42 16.11 12.83
N ARG A 123 -1.15 15.70 12.97
CA ARG A 123 -0.08 16.55 13.49
C ARG A 123 0.32 17.67 12.51
N TRP A 124 0.17 17.44 11.21
CA TRP A 124 0.66 18.37 10.19
C TRP A 124 -0.38 19.42 9.77
N PHE A 125 -1.67 19.09 9.79
CA PHE A 125 -2.77 20.00 9.48
C PHE A 125 -3.58 20.37 10.73
N SER A 126 -3.30 21.50 11.35
CA SER A 126 -4.10 22.00 12.49
C SER A 126 -5.55 22.32 12.11
N ARG A 127 -5.77 23.04 11.00
CA ARG A 127 -7.10 23.56 10.61
C ARG A 127 -7.90 22.65 9.68
N TYR A 128 -7.24 21.85 8.83
CA TYR A 128 -7.88 21.04 7.78
C TYR A 128 -7.59 19.53 7.89
N ARG A 129 -7.20 19.03 9.08
CA ARG A 129 -6.91 17.60 9.31
C ARG A 129 -8.03 16.66 8.82
N GLY A 130 -9.28 16.99 9.12
CA GLY A 130 -10.43 16.16 8.73
C GLY A 130 -10.53 16.02 7.22
N MET A 131 -10.44 17.14 6.50
CA MET A 131 -10.53 17.17 5.05
C MET A 131 -9.37 16.41 4.38
N ALA A 132 -8.14 16.58 4.88
CA ALA A 132 -6.97 15.87 4.38
C ALA A 132 -7.05 14.35 4.62
N MET A 133 -7.52 13.92 5.79
CA MET A 133 -7.73 12.51 6.10
C MET A 133 -8.83 11.91 5.23
N SER A 134 -9.99 12.59 5.12
CA SER A 134 -11.08 12.16 4.26
C SER A 134 -10.64 12.03 2.81
N PHE A 135 -9.80 12.93 2.30
CA PHE A 135 -9.30 12.86 0.92
C PHE A 135 -8.46 11.58 0.67
N ILE A 136 -7.58 11.22 1.61
CA ILE A 136 -6.74 10.01 1.52
C ILE A 136 -7.61 8.75 1.61
N LEU A 137 -8.59 8.72 2.53
CA LEU A 137 -9.52 7.60 2.67
C LEU A 137 -10.47 7.48 1.46
N SER A 138 -10.93 8.60 0.90
CA SER A 138 -11.71 8.61 -0.34
C SER A 138 -10.92 8.02 -1.50
N GLY A 139 -9.61 8.28 -1.58
CA GLY A 139 -8.72 7.61 -2.52
C GLY A 139 -8.76 6.09 -2.37
N ALA A 140 -8.59 5.57 -1.15
CA ALA A 140 -8.67 4.14 -0.87
C ALA A 140 -10.04 3.53 -1.25
N ALA A 141 -11.13 4.20 -0.87
CA ALA A 141 -12.49 3.74 -1.14
C ALA A 141 -12.82 3.73 -2.64
N LEU A 142 -12.42 4.78 -3.37
CA LEU A 142 -12.58 4.84 -4.83
C LEU A 142 -11.73 3.77 -5.53
N GLY A 143 -10.53 3.51 -5.02
CA GLY A 143 -9.63 2.48 -5.53
C GLY A 143 -10.30 1.12 -5.52
N GLY A 144 -10.74 0.66 -4.35
CA GLY A 144 -11.37 -0.66 -4.22
C GLY A 144 -12.77 -0.78 -4.85
N LEU A 145 -13.39 0.32 -5.29
CA LEU A 145 -14.70 0.30 -5.94
C LEU A 145 -14.59 0.36 -7.47
N LEU A 146 -13.56 1.01 -8.00
CA LEU A 146 -13.35 1.20 -9.45
C LEU A 146 -12.39 0.17 -10.08
N LEU A 147 -11.50 -0.43 -9.29
CA LEU A 147 -10.52 -1.45 -9.68
C LEU A 147 -10.81 -2.75 -8.93
#